data_AF-A0A8U0U4U0-F1
#
_entry.id   AF-A0A8U0U4U0-F1
#
_cell.length_a   1.000
_cell.length_b   1.000
_cell.length_c   1.000
_cell.angle_alpha   90.00
_cell.angle_beta   90.00
_cell.angle_gamma   90.00
#
_symmetry.space_group_name_H-M   'P 1'
#
loop_
_entity.id
_entity.type
_entity.pdbx_description
1 polymer ?
#
loop_
_entity_poly.entity_id
_entity_poly.type
_entity_poly.pdbx_seq_one_letter_code
_entity_poly.pdbx_strand_id
1 'polypeptide(L)'
;MWIFTTLYDGYAAPRSTAALHDGYAAPRSTAALHDGYAAPRSTAALHDGYAAPRSTAALHDGYAAPRSTAALYDGYAAPRSTAALHDGYAAPRSTAALHDGYAAPRSTAALHDGYAAPRSTAALHDGYAAPRSTAALHDGYAAPRSTSAP
;
A
#
# COMPACT_ATOMS: atom_id res chain seq x y z
N MET A 1 -3.83 -9.61 30.61
CA MET A 1 -5.01 -8.78 30.28
C MET A 1 -4.55 -7.71 29.29
N TRP A 2 -4.86 -7.87 28.00
CA TRP A 2 -4.55 -6.87 26.99
C TRP A 2 -5.67 -5.84 27.06
N ILE A 3 -5.40 -4.65 27.59
CA ILE A 3 -6.38 -3.57 27.57
C ILE A 3 -6.44 -3.10 26.11
N PHE A 4 -7.47 -3.54 25.40
CA PHE A 4 -7.85 -3.00 24.11
C PHE A 4 -8.69 -1.76 24.39
N THR A 5 -8.10 -0.59 24.27
CA THR A 5 -8.84 0.66 24.42
C THR A 5 -9.46 1.02 23.07
N THR A 6 -10.74 1.37 23.08
CA THR A 6 -11.39 2.11 21.99
C THR A 6 -11.31 3.59 22.35
N LEU A 7 -10.67 4.40 21.51
CA LEU A 7 -10.63 5.85 21.67
C LEU A 7 -11.60 6.49 20.68
N TYR A 8 -12.57 7.24 21.19
CA TYR A 8 -13.48 8.01 20.35
C TYR A 8 -12.94 9.40 20.04
N ASP A 9 -12.35 10.07 21.04
CA ASP A 9 -11.72 11.38 20.90
C ASP A 9 -10.65 11.56 22.01
N GLY A 10 -9.61 12.34 21.72
CA GLY A 10 -8.59 12.76 22.67
C GLY A 10 -7.18 12.23 22.41
N TYR A 11 -6.32 12.39 23.42
CA TYR A 11 -4.90 11.99 23.38
C TYR A 11 -4.65 10.81 24.31
N ALA A 12 -4.13 9.69 23.79
CA ALA A 12 -3.79 8.54 24.62
C ALA A 12 -2.56 7.78 24.10
N ALA A 13 -1.76 7.22 25.01
CA ALA A 13 -0.62 6.34 24.68
C ALA A 13 -0.79 4.94 25.29
N PRO A 14 -1.88 4.21 24.97
CA PRO A 14 -2.05 2.85 25.48
C PRO A 14 -1.01 1.92 24.84
N ARG A 15 -0.74 0.77 25.45
CA ARG A 15 0.17 -0.22 24.83
C ARG A 15 -0.38 -0.72 23.49
N SER A 16 -1.69 -0.90 23.39
CA SER A 16 -2.39 -1.31 22.16
C SER A 16 -3.73 -0.58 22.07
N THR A 17 -4.15 -0.26 20.85
CA THR A 17 -5.47 0.34 20.58
C THR A 17 -6.25 -0.60 19.66
N ALA A 18 -7.48 -0.94 20.04
CA ALA A 18 -8.35 -1.72 19.16
C ALA A 18 -8.90 -0.85 18.04
N ALA A 19 -9.50 0.29 18.39
CA ALA A 19 -10.01 1.26 17.44
C ALA A 19 -9.73 2.68 17.91
N LEU A 20 -9.30 3.53 16.99
CA LEU A 20 -9.22 4.98 17.17
C LEU A 20 -10.12 5.62 16.11
N HIS A 21 -11.19 6.28 16.55
CA HIS A 21 -12.10 6.97 15.65
C HIS A 21 -11.56 8.36 15.29
N ASP A 22 -11.38 9.22 16.29
CA ASP A 22 -10.79 10.54 16.16
C ASP A 22 -9.70 10.77 17.23
N GLY A 23 -8.82 11.74 16.98
CA GLY A 23 -7.77 12.18 17.90
C GLY A 23 -6.38 11.63 17.60
N TYR A 24 -5.52 11.66 18.62
CA TYR A 24 -4.09 11.37 18.50
C TYR A 24 -3.69 10.23 19.45
N ALA A 25 -3.05 9.19 18.91
CA ALA A 25 -2.49 8.14 19.77
C ALA A 25 -1.14 7.61 19.29
N ALA A 26 -0.32 7.19 20.24
CA ALA A 26 0.98 6.56 19.96
C ALA A 26 1.09 5.17 20.59
N PRO A 27 0.18 4.23 20.28
CA PRO A 27 0.26 2.88 20.83
C PRO A 27 1.37 2.08 20.15
N ARG A 28 1.78 0.95 20.73
CA ARG A 28 2.72 0.07 20.03
C ARG A 28 2.07 -0.59 18.80
N SER A 29 0.78 -0.88 18.89
CA SER A 29 -0.02 -1.49 17.83
C SER A 29 -1.43 -0.91 17.80
N THR A 30 -1.95 -0.68 16.60
CA THR A 30 -3.34 -0.27 16.35
C THR A 30 -4.01 -1.31 15.46
N ALA A 31 -5.19 -1.81 15.84
CA ALA A 31 -5.94 -2.71 14.96
C ALA A 31 -6.69 -1.91 13.89
N ALA A 32 -7.49 -0.91 14.27
CA ALA A 32 -8.19 -0.03 13.33
C ALA A 32 -7.96 1.46 13.66
N LEU A 33 -7.73 2.26 12.63
CA LEU A 33 -7.68 3.72 12.69
C LEU A 33 -8.63 4.28 11.64
N HIS A 34 -9.60 5.09 12.05
CA HIS A 34 -10.57 5.73 11.17
C HIS A 34 -10.06 7.08 10.67
N ASP A 35 -10.27 8.18 11.42
CA ASP A 35 -10.00 9.56 10.92
C ASP A 35 -8.87 10.28 11.67
N GLY A 36 -8.34 9.66 12.72
CA GLY A 36 -7.32 10.29 13.57
C GLY A 36 -5.89 10.20 13.05
N TYR A 37 -4.96 10.55 13.93
CA TYR A 37 -3.52 10.48 13.71
C TYR A 37 -2.89 9.48 14.66
N ALA A 38 -2.13 8.51 14.13
CA ALA A 38 -1.36 7.62 14.98
C ALA A 38 0.02 7.28 14.44
N ALA A 39 0.95 7.07 15.37
CA ALA A 39 2.32 6.63 15.04
C ALA A 39 2.67 5.26 15.67
N PRO A 40 1.87 4.19 15.44
CA PRO A 40 2.18 2.90 16.03
C PRO A 40 3.32 2.20 15.32
N ARG A 41 3.90 1.16 15.92
CA ARG A 41 4.87 0.34 15.19
C ARG A 41 4.19 -0.46 14.07
N SER A 42 2.94 -0.85 14.28
CA SER A 42 2.14 -1.64 13.34
C SER A 42 0.68 -1.22 13.37
N THR A 43 0.07 -1.12 12.18
CA THR A 43 -1.36 -0.87 11.98
C THR A 43 -1.94 -2.03 11.18
N ALA A 44 -3.05 -2.61 11.63
CA ALA A 44 -3.72 -3.66 10.84
C ALA A 44 -4.58 -3.03 9.74
N ALA A 45 -5.47 -2.09 10.06
CA ALA A 45 -6.29 -1.36 9.10
C ALA A 45 -6.21 0.15 9.35
N LEU A 46 -6.03 0.90 8.28
CA LEU A 46 -6.14 2.36 8.25
C LEU A 46 -7.22 2.73 7.22
N HIS A 47 -8.22 3.48 7.64
CA HIS A 47 -9.28 3.99 6.78
C HIS A 47 -8.90 5.37 6.24
N ASP A 48 -9.43 6.48 6.74
CA ASP A 48 -9.29 7.82 6.10
C ASP A 48 -8.21 8.69 6.79
N GLY A 49 -7.67 8.21 7.90
CA GLY A 49 -6.76 8.95 8.75
C GLY A 49 -5.31 8.91 8.28
N TYR A 50 -4.43 9.39 9.16
CA TYR A 50 -3.01 9.51 8.88
C TYR A 50 -2.20 8.66 9.85
N ALA A 51 -1.34 7.80 9.31
CA ALA A 51 -0.40 7.06 10.16
C ALA A 51 0.98 6.88 9.55
N ALA A 52 1.99 6.84 10.43
CA ALA A 52 3.37 6.58 10.06
C ALA A 52 3.91 5.27 10.68
N PRO A 53 3.27 4.10 10.49
CA PRO A 53 3.74 2.88 11.12
C PRO A 53 4.93 2.28 10.40
N ARG A 54 5.65 1.35 11.02
CA ARG A 54 6.66 0.57 10.30
C ARG A 54 6.01 -0.36 9.27
N SER A 55 4.83 -0.88 9.58
CA SER A 55 4.11 -1.81 8.73
C SER A 55 2.59 -1.59 8.82
N THR A 56 1.93 -1.65 7.67
CA THR A 56 0.47 -1.58 7.52
C THR A 56 -0.02 -2.84 6.82
N ALA A 57 -1.03 -3.52 7.34
CA ALA A 57 -1.61 -4.67 6.65
C ALA A 57 -2.59 -4.21 5.55
N ALA A 58 -3.56 -3.36 5.87
CA ALA A 58 -4.49 -2.77 4.91
C ALA A 58 -4.54 -1.24 5.08
N LEU A 59 -4.48 -0.55 3.95
CA LEU A 59 -4.69 0.89 3.84
C LEU A 59 -5.83 1.12 2.86
N HIS A 60 -6.87 1.83 3.28
CA HIS A 60 -7.98 2.28 2.43
C HIS A 60 -7.75 3.75 2.01
N ASP A 61 -8.76 4.62 2.02
CA ASP A 61 -8.71 5.99 1.46
C ASP A 61 -7.74 6.98 2.14
N GLY A 62 -7.04 6.56 3.18
CA GLY A 62 -6.17 7.41 3.98
C GLY A 62 -4.74 7.49 3.47
N TYR A 63 -3.90 8.08 4.31
CA TYR A 63 -2.52 8.38 3.97
C TYR A 63 -1.56 7.73 4.96
N ALA A 64 -0.63 6.93 4.45
CA ALA A 64 0.44 6.38 5.27
C ALA A 64 1.78 6.28 4.54
N ALA A 65 2.85 6.40 5.33
CA ALA A 65 4.23 6.23 4.84
C ALA A 65 4.95 5.06 5.52
N PRO A 66 4.43 3.81 5.46
CA PRO A 66 5.06 2.70 6.15
C PRO A 66 6.28 2.18 5.40
N ARG A 67 7.14 1.38 6.05
CA ARG A 67 8.17 0.65 5.30
C ARG A 67 7.56 -0.41 4.39
N SER A 68 6.46 -1.02 4.81
CA SER A 68 5.80 -2.10 4.07
C SER A 68 4.29 -2.02 4.21
N THR A 69 3.59 -2.20 3.10
CA THR A 69 2.13 -2.31 3.03
C THR A 69 1.78 -3.67 2.41
N ALA A 70 0.89 -4.44 3.05
CA ALA A 70 0.43 -5.69 2.44
C ALA A 70 -0.62 -5.40 1.36
N ALA A 71 -1.67 -4.65 1.68
CA ALA A 71 -2.70 -4.23 0.72
C ALA A 71 -2.97 -2.73 0.81
N LEU A 72 -3.10 -2.10 -0.35
CA LEU A 72 -3.54 -0.71 -0.50
C LEU A 72 -4.78 -0.70 -1.40
N TYR A 73 -5.84 -0.04 -0.95
CA TYR A 73 -7.11 0.14 -1.64
C TYR A 73 -7.40 1.65 -1.71
N ASP A 74 -7.57 2.22 -2.90
CA ASP A 74 -8.02 3.62 -3.14
C ASP A 74 -7.20 4.77 -2.50
N GLY A 75 -6.26 4.48 -1.60
CA GLY A 75 -5.49 5.48 -0.88
C GLY A 75 -4.16 5.86 -1.50
N TYR A 76 -3.40 6.62 -0.70
CA TYR A 76 -2.09 7.10 -1.09
C TYR A 76 -1.03 6.62 -0.09
N ALA A 77 -0.05 5.87 -0.59
CA ALA A 77 1.09 5.48 0.23
C ALA A 77 2.40 5.49 -0.54
N ALA A 78 3.49 5.78 0.17
CA ALA A 78 4.85 5.71 -0.37
C ALA A 78 5.71 4.67 0.35
N PRO A 79 5.33 3.38 0.41
CA PRO A 79 6.08 2.41 1.16
C PRO A 79 7.34 1.97 0.44
N ARG A 80 8.27 1.30 1.12
CA ARG A 80 9.39 0.66 0.40
C ARG A 80 8.90 -0.53 -0.43
N SER A 81 7.90 -1.25 0.06
CA SER A 81 7.35 -2.44 -0.61
C SER A 81 5.85 -2.52 -0.42
N THR A 82 5.14 -2.87 -1.48
CA THR A 82 3.70 -3.14 -1.49
C THR A 82 3.47 -4.56 -2.02
N ALA A 83 2.70 -5.38 -1.30
CA ALA A 83 2.37 -6.71 -1.84
C ALA A 83 1.24 -6.61 -2.87
N ALA A 84 0.13 -5.96 -2.54
CA ALA A 84 -1.00 -5.72 -3.46
C ALA A 84 -1.43 -4.25 -3.43
N LEU A 85 -1.71 -3.71 -4.62
CA LEU A 85 -2.29 -2.40 -4.81
C LEU A 85 -3.55 -2.56 -5.67
N HIS A 86 -4.67 -2.05 -5.19
CA HIS A 86 -5.97 -2.03 -5.84
C HIS A 86 -6.43 -0.57 -5.95
N ASP A 87 -6.71 -0.09 -7.17
CA ASP A 87 -7.34 1.22 -7.47
C ASP A 87 -6.65 2.49 -6.92
N GLY A 88 -5.57 2.36 -6.16
CA GLY A 88 -4.90 3.47 -5.49
C GLY A 88 -3.66 3.99 -6.22
N TYR A 89 -2.97 4.89 -5.53
CA TYR A 89 -1.72 5.49 -6.00
C TYR A 89 -0.58 5.20 -5.04
N ALA A 90 0.47 4.54 -5.54
CA ALA A 90 1.67 4.31 -4.75
C ALA A 90 2.96 4.40 -5.56
N ALA A 91 4.03 4.83 -4.88
CA ALA A 91 5.38 4.88 -5.46
C ALA A 91 6.38 3.99 -4.69
N PRO A 92 6.15 2.67 -4.54
CA PRO A 92 7.05 1.84 -3.78
C PRO A 92 8.33 1.51 -4.54
N ARG A 93 9.37 0.99 -3.88
CA ARG A 93 10.48 0.41 -4.65
C ARG A 93 10.06 -0.86 -5.39
N SER A 94 9.18 -1.65 -4.78
CA SER A 94 8.73 -2.93 -5.33
C SER A 94 7.25 -3.15 -5.07
N THR A 95 6.55 -3.62 -6.10
CA THR A 95 5.15 -4.05 -6.04
C THR A 95 5.05 -5.51 -6.49
N ALA A 96 4.42 -6.37 -5.70
CA ALA A 96 4.22 -7.76 -6.15
C ALA A 96 3.04 -7.85 -7.12
N ALA A 97 1.87 -7.31 -6.78
CA ALA A 97 0.70 -7.25 -7.64
C ALA A 97 0.10 -5.83 -7.68
N LEU A 98 -0.28 -5.39 -8.87
CA LEU A 98 -1.01 -4.15 -9.12
C LEU A 98 -2.27 -4.51 -9.91
N HIS A 99 -3.43 -4.10 -9.38
CA HIS A 99 -4.75 -4.25 -9.98
C HIS A 99 -5.36 -2.85 -10.15
N ASP A 100 -5.76 -2.48 -11.36
CA ASP A 100 -6.57 -1.28 -11.67
C ASP A 100 -6.02 0.09 -11.19
N GLY A 101 -4.78 0.12 -10.68
CA GLY A 101 -4.19 1.32 -10.06
C GLY A 101 -3.09 1.98 -10.87
N TYR A 102 -2.49 3.00 -10.26
CA TYR A 102 -1.34 3.71 -10.80
C TYR A 102 -0.13 3.57 -9.87
N ALA A 103 0.97 3.01 -10.39
CA ALA A 103 2.20 2.94 -9.63
C ALA A 103 3.46 3.15 -10.47
N ALA A 104 4.47 3.75 -9.85
CA ALA A 104 5.79 3.94 -10.47
C ALA A 104 6.91 3.20 -9.70
N PRO A 105 6.82 1.86 -9.50
CA PRO A 105 7.81 1.17 -8.72
C PRO A 105 9.10 0.93 -9.49
N ARG A 106 10.20 0.55 -8.83
CA ARG A 106 11.38 0.10 -9.58
C ARG A 106 11.11 -1.25 -10.26
N SER A 107 10.33 -2.12 -9.62
CA SER A 107 10.02 -3.45 -10.12
C SER A 107 8.58 -3.85 -9.79
N THR A 108 7.91 -4.47 -10.75
CA THR A 108 6.56 -5.04 -10.61
C THR A 108 6.60 -6.53 -10.96
N ALA A 109 6.09 -7.41 -10.12
CA ALA A 109 6.01 -8.83 -10.47
C ALA A 109 4.81 -9.11 -11.39
N ALA A 110 3.61 -8.69 -11.02
CA ALA A 110 2.40 -8.80 -11.83
C ALA A 110 1.66 -7.46 -11.92
N LEU A 111 1.20 -7.13 -13.12
CA LEU A 111 0.32 -6.00 -13.40
C LEU A 111 -0.93 -6.52 -14.10
N HIS A 112 -2.10 -6.21 -13.54
CA HIS A 112 -3.43 -6.51 -14.07
C HIS A 112 -4.19 -5.19 -14.25
N ASP A 113 -4.69 -4.93 -15.47
CA ASP A 113 -5.64 -3.83 -15.79
C ASP A 113 -5.23 -2.40 -15.38
N GLY A 114 -3.98 -2.17 -14.97
CA GLY A 114 -3.50 -0.89 -14.45
C GLY A 114 -2.49 -0.16 -15.34
N TYR A 115 -1.97 0.95 -14.80
CA TYR A 115 -0.91 1.74 -15.45
C TYR A 115 0.34 1.77 -14.57
N ALA A 116 1.48 1.31 -15.11
CA ALA A 116 2.74 1.40 -14.37
C ALA A 116 3.96 1.73 -15.24
N ALA A 117 4.93 2.43 -14.67
CA ALA A 117 6.20 2.75 -15.33
C ALA A 117 7.42 2.14 -14.60
N PRO A 118 7.48 0.81 -14.38
CA PRO A 118 8.59 0.24 -13.63
C PRO A 118 9.88 0.14 -14.44
N ARG A 119 11.03 -0.15 -13.83
CA ARG A 119 12.20 -0.55 -14.64
C ARG A 119 12.03 -1.95 -15.20
N SER A 120 11.36 -2.84 -14.48
CA SER A 120 11.16 -4.23 -14.88
C SER A 120 9.78 -4.72 -14.47
N THR A 121 9.12 -5.44 -15.37
CA THR A 121 7.84 -6.14 -15.14
C THR A 121 8.02 -7.62 -15.44
N ALA A 122 7.63 -8.52 -14.53
CA ALA A 122 7.70 -9.95 -14.83
C ALA A 122 6.51 -10.41 -15.68
N ALA A 123 5.28 -10.11 -15.27
CA ALA A 123 4.06 -10.41 -16.01
C ALA A 123 3.16 -9.17 -16.13
N LEU A 124 2.59 -8.98 -17.32
CA LEU A 124 1.62 -7.94 -17.62
C LEU A 124 0.39 -8.60 -18.24
N HIS A 125 -0.78 -8.36 -17.65
CA HIS A 125 -2.09 -8.81 -18.08
C HIS A 125 -3.00 -7.58 -18.29
N ASP A 126 -3.53 -7.38 -19.49
CA ASP A 126 -4.60 -6.40 -19.81
C ASP A 126 -4.33 -4.91 -19.48
N GLY A 127 -3.12 -4.58 -19.02
CA GLY A 127 -2.75 -3.22 -18.60
C GLY A 127 -1.78 -2.49 -19.54
N TYR A 128 -1.32 -1.32 -19.09
CA TYR A 128 -0.34 -0.50 -19.81
C TYR A 128 0.92 -0.33 -18.97
N ALA A 129 2.08 -0.68 -19.54
CA ALA A 129 3.36 -0.43 -18.89
C ALA A 129 4.46 0.07 -19.83
N ALA A 130 5.36 0.89 -19.30
CA ALA A 130 6.54 1.36 -20.02
C ALA A 130 7.87 0.92 -19.38
N PRO A 131 8.12 -0.39 -19.18
CA PRO A 131 9.33 -0.83 -18.50
C PRO A 131 10.58 -0.80 -19.37
N ARG A 132 11.77 -1.01 -18.80
CA ARG A 132 12.94 -1.34 -19.62
C ARG A 132 12.86 -2.78 -20.13
N SER A 133 12.31 -3.67 -19.32
CA SER A 133 12.19 -5.10 -19.62
C SER A 133 10.86 -5.67 -19.16
N THR A 134 10.24 -6.50 -20.00
CA THR A 134 9.04 -7.30 -19.69
C THR A 134 9.33 -8.76 -20.00
N ALA A 135 9.05 -9.67 -19.06
CA ALA A 135 9.31 -11.10 -19.27
C ALA A 135 8.13 -11.83 -19.92
N ALA A 136 6.89 -11.53 -19.53
CA ALA A 136 5.66 -12.07 -20.13
C ALA A 136 4.62 -10.96 -20.31
N LEU A 137 3.90 -11.00 -21.44
CA LEU A 137 2.84 -10.06 -21.80
C LEU A 137 1.63 -10.85 -22.32
N HIS A 138 0.47 -10.62 -21.71
CA HIS A 138 -0.81 -11.20 -22.08
C HIS A 138 -1.83 -10.07 -22.25
N ASP A 139 -2.34 -9.88 -23.47
CA ASP A 139 -3.43 -8.95 -23.80
C ASP A 139 -3.32 -7.49 -23.30
N GLY A 140 -2.10 -6.97 -23.10
CA GLY A 140 -1.86 -5.58 -22.72
C GLY A 140 -0.86 -4.85 -23.61
N TYR A 141 -0.54 -3.61 -23.26
CA TYR A 141 0.42 -2.80 -24.00
C TYR A 141 1.68 -2.56 -23.18
N ALA A 142 2.82 -3.01 -23.70
CA ALA A 142 4.12 -2.68 -23.14
C ALA A 142 4.98 -1.91 -24.16
N ALA A 143 5.66 -0.86 -23.71
CA ALA A 143 6.68 -0.15 -24.51
C ALA A 143 8.12 -0.40 -24.01
N PRO A 144 8.62 -1.65 -23.96
CA PRO A 144 9.92 -1.95 -23.41
C PRO A 144 11.08 -1.71 -24.38
N ARG A 145 12.26 -1.47 -23.82
CA ARG A 145 13.52 -1.44 -24.60
C ARG A 145 14.01 -2.84 -24.96
N SER A 146 13.56 -3.87 -24.24
CA SER A 146 13.85 -5.27 -24.52
C SER A 146 12.69 -6.15 -24.06
N THR A 147 12.11 -6.93 -24.97
CA THR A 147 11.14 -7.98 -24.69
C THR A 147 11.82 -9.34 -24.85
N SER A 148 11.65 -10.23 -23.87
CA SER A 148 11.74 -11.67 -24.14
C SER A 148 10.37 -12.10 -24.61
N ALA A 149 10.24 -12.51 -25.88
CA ALA A 149 9.03 -13.20 -26.33
C ALA A 149 8.95 -14.58 -25.65
N PRO A 150 7.75 -15.09 -25.35
CA PRO A 150 7.58 -16.48 -24.93
C PRO A 150 8.08 -17.46 -26.00
#